data_AF-A0A3P1ZCZ8-F1
#
_entry.id   AF-A0A3P1ZCZ8-F1
#
_cell.length_a   1.000
_cell.length_b   1.000
_cell.length_c   1.000
_cell.angle_alpha   90.00
_cell.angle_beta   90.00
_cell.angle_gamma   90.00
#
_symmetry.space_group_name_H-M   'P 1'
#
loop_
_entity.id
_entity.type
_entity.pdbx_description
1 polymer ?
#
loop_
_entity_poly.entity_id
_entity_poly.type
_entity_poly.pdbx_seq_one_letter_code
_entity_poly.pdbx_strand_id
1 'polypeptide(L)'
;EYHYLLDEALNMKNVGLFSEQVSTLLIEGITELSYRECSKKISEMTGLSISPMGVWNVVQAIGEKLCEEEAELVQAHKEGKVTGEKESKVLFEEIDGVYVSLQGKDRKKKRTKGEI
;
A
#
# COMPACT_ATOMS: atom_id res chain seq x y z
N GLU A 1 -2.36 8.91 -20.16
CA GLU A 1 -1.19 8.26 -19.55
C GLU A 1 0.03 8.68 -20.37
N TYR A 2 1.13 9.09 -19.74
CA TYR A 2 2.35 9.52 -20.44
C TYR A 2 3.33 8.34 -20.46
N HIS A 3 3.76 7.92 -21.65
CA HIS A 3 4.74 6.85 -21.83
C HIS A 3 6.10 7.45 -22.19
N TYR A 4 7.12 7.19 -21.38
CA TYR A 4 8.48 7.65 -21.62
C TYR A 4 9.28 6.55 -22.31
N LEU A 5 9.78 6.83 -23.52
CA LEU A 5 10.51 5.85 -24.36
C LEU A 5 11.76 5.26 -23.68
N LEU A 6 12.41 6.05 -22.80
CA LEU A 6 13.56 5.58 -22.05
C LEU A 6 13.15 4.54 -21.00
N ASP A 7 12.02 4.76 -20.32
CA ASP A 7 11.49 3.83 -19.32
C ASP A 7 11.11 2.50 -19.96
N GLU A 8 10.52 2.53 -21.17
CA GLU A 8 10.20 1.32 -21.94
C GLU A 8 11.47 0.59 -22.38
N ALA A 9 12.45 1.30 -22.92
CA ALA A 9 13.73 0.72 -23.36
C ALA A 9 14.52 0.08 -22.19
N LEU A 10 14.38 0.63 -20.99
CA LEU A 10 15.03 0.14 -19.77
C LEU A 10 14.14 -0.82 -18.95
N ASN A 11 12.92 -1.10 -19.42
CA ASN A 11 11.92 -1.91 -18.72
C ASN A 11 11.68 -1.45 -17.27
N MET A 12 11.65 -0.12 -17.06
CA MET A 12 11.49 0.49 -15.75
C MET A 12 10.04 0.40 -15.28
N LYS A 13 9.83 -0.18 -14.09
CA LYS A 13 8.55 -0.18 -13.41
C LYS A 13 8.44 1.11 -12.58
N ASN A 14 7.67 2.07 -13.06
CA ASN A 14 7.50 3.36 -12.41
C ASN A 14 6.11 3.49 -11.77
N VAL A 15 6.04 4.26 -10.68
CA VAL A 15 4.77 4.73 -10.09
C VAL A 15 4.68 6.23 -10.38
N GLY A 16 3.99 6.58 -11.47
CA GLY A 16 4.01 7.94 -12.00
C GLY A 16 5.42 8.32 -12.45
N LEU A 17 5.99 9.37 -11.85
CA LEU A 17 7.35 9.86 -12.13
C LEU A 17 8.41 9.27 -11.19
N PHE A 18 8.03 8.39 -10.26
CA PHE A 18 8.94 7.82 -9.28
C PHE A 18 9.41 6.44 -9.71
N SER A 19 10.73 6.24 -9.63
CA SER A 19 11.36 4.94 -9.82
C SER A 19 11.04 4.00 -8.66
N GLU A 20 11.10 2.70 -8.94
CA GLU A 20 10.87 1.64 -7.95
C GLU A 20 11.70 1.83 -6.67
N GLN A 21 12.97 2.24 -6.80
CA GLN A 21 13.84 2.49 -5.65
C GLN A 21 13.32 3.60 -4.74
N VAL A 22 12.84 4.71 -5.32
CA VAL A 22 12.27 5.83 -4.54
C VAL A 22 10.93 5.40 -3.93
N SER A 23 10.13 4.63 -4.65
CA SER A 23 8.89 4.04 -4.13
C SER A 23 9.13 3.15 -2.91
N THR A 24 10.15 2.29 -2.92
CA THR A 24 10.50 1.45 -1.77
C THR A 24 10.89 2.30 -0.55
N LEU A 25 11.73 3.32 -0.75
CA LEU A 25 12.12 4.24 0.32
C LEU A 25 10.93 5.01 0.90
N LEU A 26 9.94 5.36 0.08
CA LEU A 26 8.71 5.99 0.53
C LEU A 26 7.88 5.07 1.42
N ILE A 27 7.76 3.78 1.06
CA ILE A 27 7.04 2.78 1.84
C ILE A 27 7.75 2.54 3.18
N GLU A 28 9.06 2.33 3.16
CA GLU A 28 9.85 2.17 4.39
C GLU A 28 9.78 3.41 5.28
N GLY A 29 9.73 4.59 4.69
CA GLY A 29 9.58 5.84 5.43
C GLY A 29 8.20 5.97 6.09
N ILE A 30 7.11 5.57 5.42
CA ILE A 30 5.75 5.79 5.92
C ILE A 30 5.35 4.81 7.03
N THR A 31 6.02 3.66 7.16
CA THR A 31 5.81 2.74 8.28
C THR A 31 6.32 3.31 9.60
N GLU A 32 7.24 4.27 9.54
CA GLU A 32 7.88 4.87 10.73
C GLU A 32 7.53 6.36 10.93
N LEU A 33 7.20 7.09 9.87
CA LEU A 33 7.08 8.55 9.86
C LEU A 33 5.72 9.03 9.35
N SER A 34 5.36 10.27 9.68
CA SER A 34 4.22 10.92 9.02
C SER A 34 4.52 11.23 7.55
N TYR A 35 3.47 11.36 6.71
CA TYR A 35 3.61 11.75 5.29
C TYR A 35 4.46 13.02 5.08
N ARG A 36 4.38 13.98 6.02
CA ARG A 36 5.14 15.23 5.93
C ARG A 36 6.62 15.01 6.23
N GLU A 37 6.94 14.25 7.26
CA GLU A 37 8.31 13.93 7.64
C GLU A 37 8.98 13.03 6.60
N CYS A 38 8.25 12.03 6.11
CA CYS A 38 8.68 11.15 5.02
C CYS A 38 9.03 11.96 3.76
N SER A 39 8.12 12.85 3.33
CA SER A 39 8.35 13.78 2.21
C SER A 39 9.61 14.63 2.39
N LYS A 40 9.80 15.21 3.58
CA LYS A 40 10.99 16.02 3.89
C LYS A 40 12.27 15.19 3.84
N LYS A 41 12.31 14.05 4.55
CA LYS A 41 13.48 13.17 4.65
C LYS A 41 13.93 12.65 3.28
N ILE A 42 12.98 12.21 2.46
CA ILE A 42 13.27 11.66 1.13
C ILE A 42 13.70 12.77 0.17
N SER A 43 13.08 13.95 0.24
CA SER A 43 13.53 15.10 -0.55
C SER A 43 14.96 15.51 -0.20
N GLU A 44 15.31 15.53 1.08
CA GLU A 44 16.66 15.84 1.56
C GLU A 44 17.68 14.78 1.13
N MET A 45 17.33 13.49 1.21
CA MET A 45 18.24 12.39 0.88
C MET A 45 18.47 12.22 -0.63
N THR A 46 17.42 12.39 -1.44
CA THR A 46 17.47 12.07 -2.89
C THR A 46 17.66 13.31 -3.76
N GLY A 47 17.46 14.52 -3.21
CA GLY A 47 17.41 15.76 -3.97
C GLY A 47 16.14 15.92 -4.82
N LEU A 48 15.23 14.94 -4.81
CA LEU A 48 13.97 14.96 -5.54
C LEU A 48 12.89 15.63 -4.70
N SER A 49 12.33 16.75 -5.17
CA SER A 49 11.23 17.40 -4.45
C SER A 49 9.96 16.56 -4.55
N ILE A 50 9.51 16.03 -3.41
CA ILE A 50 8.23 15.33 -3.29
C ILE A 50 7.36 15.97 -2.22
N SER A 51 6.09 16.23 -2.54
CA SER A 51 5.13 16.77 -1.58
C SER A 51 4.55 15.67 -0.66
N PRO A 52 4.03 16.01 0.53
CA PRO A 52 3.36 15.03 1.39
C PRO A 52 2.18 14.31 0.70
N MET A 53 1.47 15.01 -0.18
CA MET A 53 0.40 14.42 -1.00
C MET A 53 0.95 13.50 -2.08
N GLY A 54 2.13 13.82 -2.64
CA GLY A 54 2.85 12.93 -3.55
C GLY A 54 3.22 11.61 -2.91
N VAL A 55 3.72 11.64 -1.66
CA VAL A 55 3.97 10.43 -0.86
C VAL A 55 2.68 9.62 -0.70
N TRP A 56 1.58 10.27 -0.32
CA TRP A 56 0.28 9.61 -0.16
C TRP A 56 -0.18 8.93 -1.46
N ASN A 57 -0.10 9.62 -2.60
CA ASN A 57 -0.49 9.07 -3.90
C ASN A 57 0.34 7.83 -4.27
N VAL A 58 1.65 7.85 -4.02
CA VAL A 58 2.53 6.70 -4.31
C VAL A 58 2.14 5.51 -3.44
N VAL A 59 1.92 5.73 -2.14
CA VAL A 59 1.50 4.67 -1.20
C VAL A 59 0.15 4.07 -1.62
N GLN A 60 -0.82 4.89 -2.02
CA GLN A 60 -2.11 4.40 -2.51
C GLN A 60 -1.96 3.56 -3.79
N ALA A 61 -1.23 4.05 -4.79
CA ALA A 61 -1.05 3.33 -6.05
C ALA A 61 -0.37 1.97 -5.87
N ILE A 62 0.56 1.86 -4.92
CA ILE A 62 1.20 0.57 -4.60
C ILE A 62 0.25 -0.34 -3.83
N GLY A 63 -0.53 0.22 -2.89
CA GLY A 63 -1.56 -0.53 -2.18
C GLY A 63 -2.64 -1.11 -3.09
N GLU A 64 -3.09 -0.35 -4.10
CA GLU A 64 -4.06 -0.81 -5.10
C GLU A 64 -3.53 -2.02 -5.88
N LYS A 65 -2.29 -1.97 -6.36
CA LYS A 65 -1.64 -3.10 -7.04
C LYS A 65 -1.57 -4.34 -6.15
N LEU A 66 -1.22 -4.17 -4.87
CA LEU A 66 -1.16 -5.29 -3.93
C LEU A 66 -2.54 -5.94 -3.73
N CYS A 67 -3.60 -5.13 -3.65
CA CYS A 67 -4.97 -5.65 -3.55
C CYS A 67 -5.41 -6.40 -4.81
N GLU A 68 -4.99 -5.95 -6.00
CA GLU A 68 -5.25 -6.65 -7.26
C GLU A 68 -4.54 -8.02 -7.29
N GLU A 69 -3.24 -8.06 -6.95
CA GLU A 69 -2.46 -9.29 -6.85
C GLU A 69 -3.07 -10.28 -5.84
N GLU A 70 -3.51 -9.80 -4.68
CA GLU A 70 -4.19 -10.62 -3.67
C GLU A 70 -5.53 -11.17 -4.19
N ALA A 71 -6.32 -10.36 -4.90
CA ALA A 71 -7.59 -10.79 -5.47
C ALA A 71 -7.41 -11.91 -6.51
N GLU A 72 -6.35 -11.83 -7.32
CA GLU A 72 -5.99 -12.90 -8.27
C GLU A 72 -5.63 -14.21 -7.55
N LEU A 73 -4.84 -14.14 -6.48
CA LEU A 73 -4.49 -15.31 -5.66
C LEU A 73 -5.72 -15.94 -5.01
N VAL A 74 -6.62 -15.12 -4.47
CA VAL A 74 -7.90 -15.58 -3.88
C VAL A 74 -8.77 -16.26 -4.94
N GLN A 75 -8.80 -15.72 -6.16
CA GLN A 75 -9.57 -16.30 -7.25
C GLN A 75 -8.96 -17.64 -7.72
N ALA A 76 -7.64 -17.71 -7.88
CA ALA A 76 -6.94 -18.96 -8.19
C ALA A 76 -7.20 -20.03 -7.10
N HIS A 77 -7.29 -19.63 -5.84
CA HIS A 77 -7.66 -20.52 -4.75
C HIS A 77 -9.08 -21.06 -4.87
N LYS A 78 -10.06 -20.19 -5.13
CA LYS A 78 -11.46 -20.61 -5.35
C LYS A 78 -11.62 -21.55 -6.54
N GLU A 79 -10.79 -21.41 -7.56
CA GLU A 79 -10.76 -22.26 -8.75
C GLU A 79 -9.98 -23.57 -8.55
N GLY A 80 -9.41 -23.81 -7.36
CA GLY A 80 -8.63 -25.00 -7.06
C GLY A 80 -7.28 -25.05 -7.78
N LYS A 81 -6.77 -23.91 -8.27
CA LYS A 81 -5.48 -23.77 -8.97
C LYS A 81 -4.32 -23.49 -8.01
N VAL A 82 -4.49 -23.71 -6.71
CA VAL A 82 -3.44 -23.47 -5.70
C VAL A 82 -2.35 -24.54 -5.87
N THR A 83 -1.12 -24.09 -6.07
CA THR A 83 0.05 -24.97 -6.08
C THR A 83 0.75 -24.88 -4.73
N GLY A 84 0.88 -26.00 -4.02
CA GLY A 84 1.63 -26.08 -2.76
C GLY A 84 2.14 -27.49 -2.52
N GLU A 85 3.29 -27.61 -1.87
CA GLU A 85 3.93 -28.91 -1.58
C GLU A 85 3.62 -29.45 -0.19
N LYS A 86 2.99 -28.63 0.67
CA LYS A 86 2.69 -28.95 2.06
C LYS A 86 1.19 -28.94 2.29
N GLU A 87 0.66 -30.10 2.68
CA GLU A 87 -0.72 -30.25 3.14
C GLU A 87 -0.73 -30.39 4.67
N SER A 88 -1.62 -29.65 5.35
CA SER A 88 -1.89 -29.83 6.78
C SER A 88 -3.34 -30.24 6.98
N LYS A 89 -3.56 -31.26 7.82
CA LYS A 89 -4.91 -31.73 8.19
C LYS A 89 -5.65 -30.75 9.08
N VAL A 90 -4.92 -29.90 9.80
CA VAL A 90 -5.46 -28.93 10.75
C VAL A 90 -4.71 -27.61 10.54
N LEU A 91 -5.46 -26.54 10.32
CA LEU A 91 -4.96 -25.17 10.24
C LEU A 91 -5.50 -24.40 11.44
N PHE A 92 -4.60 -23.82 12.23
CA PHE A 92 -4.96 -22.92 13.31
C PHE A 92 -4.70 -21.49 12.83
N GLU A 93 -5.73 -20.67 12.77
CA GLU A 93 -5.64 -19.25 12.44
C GLU A 93 -6.01 -18.45 13.69
N GLU A 94 -5.07 -17.67 14.19
CA GLU A 94 -5.32 -16.67 15.23
C GLU A 94 -5.55 -15.32 14.55
N ILE A 95 -6.66 -14.65 14.89
CA ILE A 95 -7.00 -13.35 14.35
C ILE A 95 -6.80 -12.32 15.47
N ASP A 96 -5.65 -11.66 15.48
CA ASP A 96 -5.43 -10.48 16.32
C ASP A 96 -5.92 -9.23 15.58
N GLY A 97 -6.80 -8.47 16.22
CA GLY A 97 -7.49 -7.34 15.61
C GLY A 97 -6.94 -6.01 16.10
N VAL A 98 -6.56 -5.11 15.17
CA VAL A 98 -6.16 -3.74 15.52
C VAL A 98 -7.37 -2.80 15.41
N TYR A 99 -7.61 -2.00 16.46
CA TYR A 99 -8.63 -0.95 16.41
C TYR A 99 -8.07 0.37 15.87
N VAL A 100 -8.51 0.77 14.66
CA VAL A 100 -8.13 2.05 14.04
C VAL A 100 -9.32 3.00 14.00
N SER A 101 -9.15 4.23 14.48
CA SER A 101 -10.18 5.25 14.38
C SER A 101 -10.27 5.80 12.95
N LEU A 102 -11.26 5.35 12.19
CA LEU A 102 -11.49 5.79 10.81
C LEU A 102 -11.92 7.27 10.75
N GLN A 103 -11.58 7.91 9.62
CA GLN A 103 -11.93 9.29 9.30
C GLN A 103 -13.06 9.35 8.26
N GLY A 104 -13.64 10.54 8.05
CA GLY A 104 -14.61 10.78 6.98
C GLY A 104 -15.93 10.01 7.12
N LYS A 105 -16.45 9.52 5.98
CA LYS A 105 -17.73 8.80 5.90
C LYS A 105 -17.69 7.43 6.58
N ASP A 106 -16.50 6.85 6.68
CA ASP A 106 -16.26 5.53 7.28
C ASP A 106 -16.18 5.59 8.81
N ARG A 107 -16.11 6.80 9.38
CA ARG A 107 -16.25 6.98 10.82
C ARG A 107 -17.67 6.65 11.25
N LYS A 108 -17.84 5.54 11.98
CA LYS A 108 -19.10 5.21 12.64
C LYS A 108 -19.58 6.43 13.44
N LYS A 109 -20.80 6.92 13.15
CA LYS A 109 -21.41 8.02 13.91
C LYS A 109 -21.42 7.60 15.38
N LYS A 110 -20.80 8.41 16.25
CA LYS A 110 -20.90 8.20 17.70
C LYS A 110 -22.38 8.14 18.04
N ARG A 111 -22.86 7.03 18.64
CA ARG A 111 -24.15 7.08 19.35
C ARG A 111 -24.01 8.19 20.37
N THR A 112 -24.77 9.25 20.21
CA THR A 112 -24.93 10.29 21.23
C THR A 112 -25.28 9.55 22.51
N LYS A 113 -24.49 9.74 23.58
CA LYS A 113 -24.86 9.25 24.91
C LYS A 113 -26.15 9.98 25.33
N GLY A 114 -27.27 9.34 25.09
CA GLY A 114 -28.55 9.50 25.78
C GLY A 114 -29.08 8.08 25.95
N GLU A 115 -29.58 7.64 27.10
CA GLU A 115 -29.98 8.28 28.35
C GLU A 115 -29.58 7.30 29.48
N ILE A 116 -29.40 7.83 30.70
CA ILE A 116 -29.43 7.00 31.92
C ILE A 116 -30.90 6.80 32.27
#